data_AF-B1HV21-F1
#
_entry.id   AF-B1HV21-F1
#
_cell.length_a   1.000
_cell.length_b   1.000
_cell.length_c   1.000
_cell.angle_alpha   90.00
_cell.angle_beta   90.00
_cell.angle_gamma   90.00
#
_symmetry.space_group_name_H-M   'P 1'
#
loop_
_entity.id
_entity.type
_entity.pdbx_description
1 polymer ?
#
loop_
_entity_poly.entity_id
_entity_poly.type
_entity_poly.pdbx_seq_one_letter_code
_entity_poly.pdbx_strand_id
1 'polypeptide(L)'
;MQGNTHMVGGITASLAFAQISNDNPLVLVGAGVIGALLPDICHGGSKIGRKLPIISKIVNSLFGHRSFTHSLLFLFLIGMLLHTFIPYKSVTIGILLGMASHVLLDMGTKKGVKLFFPVSISVRLPLTTKTGSKVEKIVFTLLTMLSVFFSYEIIVQLLATN
;
A
#
# COMPACT_ATOMS: atom_id res chain seq x y z
N MET A 1 4.85 -0.59 8.89
CA MET A 1 6.30 -0.35 8.65
C MET A 1 6.47 1.16 8.59
N GLN A 2 7.64 1.69 8.21
CA GLN A 2 7.81 3.11 7.95
C GLN A 2 7.11 3.50 6.65
N GLY A 3 6.66 4.76 6.57
CA GLY A 3 5.99 5.26 5.36
C GLY A 3 6.83 5.16 4.08
N ASN A 4 8.16 5.20 4.18
CA ASN A 4 9.02 5.00 3.00
C ASN A 4 8.93 3.56 2.47
N THR A 5 8.94 2.57 3.36
CA THR A 5 8.76 1.16 3.01
C THR A 5 7.40 0.91 2.37
N HIS A 6 6.35 1.56 2.86
CA HIS A 6 5.01 1.49 2.25
C HIS A 6 4.99 2.08 0.84
N MET A 7 5.56 3.28 0.63
CA MET A 7 5.63 3.87 -0.72
C MET A 7 6.36 2.96 -1.71
N VAL A 8 7.53 2.42 -1.34
CA VAL A 8 8.26 1.50 -2.21
C VAL A 8 7.45 0.22 -2.46
N GLY A 9 6.78 -0.33 -1.44
CA GLY A 9 5.85 -1.45 -1.62
C GLY A 9 4.76 -1.17 -2.65
N GLY A 10 4.16 0.03 -2.62
CA GLY A 10 3.17 0.46 -3.60
C GLY A 10 3.73 0.59 -5.02
N ILE A 11 4.95 1.13 -5.16
CA ILE A 11 5.68 1.19 -6.43
C ILE A 11 5.92 -0.23 -6.97
N THR A 12 6.49 -1.12 -6.14
CA THR A 12 6.81 -2.49 -6.53
C THR A 12 5.55 -3.26 -6.96
N ALA A 13 4.46 -3.18 -6.19
CA ALA A 13 3.21 -3.86 -6.51
C ALA A 13 2.60 -3.35 -7.83
N SER A 14 2.67 -2.05 -8.08
CA SER A 14 2.16 -1.43 -9.30
C SER A 14 3.00 -1.81 -10.53
N LEU A 15 4.33 -1.80 -10.40
CA LEU A 15 5.24 -2.21 -11.47
C LEU A 15 5.14 -3.71 -11.78
N ALA A 16 4.93 -4.55 -10.76
CA ALA A 16 4.70 -5.98 -10.94
C ALA A 16 3.40 -6.24 -11.70
N PHE A 17 2.32 -5.53 -11.35
CA PHE A 17 1.05 -5.62 -12.08
C PHE A 17 1.17 -5.10 -13.52
N ALA A 18 1.95 -4.02 -13.73
CA ALA A 18 2.19 -3.48 -15.05
C ALA A 18 2.82 -4.50 -16.02
N GLN A 19 3.62 -5.47 -15.55
CA GLN A 19 4.19 -6.54 -16.39
C GLN A 19 3.14 -7.42 -17.08
N ILE A 20 1.96 -7.53 -16.48
CA ILE A 20 0.91 -8.47 -16.90
C ILE A 20 -0.35 -7.75 -17.37
N SER A 21 -0.29 -6.43 -17.50
CA SER A 21 -1.44 -5.58 -17.86
C SER A 21 -1.05 -4.65 -19.00
N ASN A 22 -2.04 -4.17 -19.75
CA ASN A 22 -1.86 -3.13 -20.76
C ASN A 22 -2.08 -1.72 -20.19
N ASP A 23 -2.15 -1.58 -18.86
CA ASP A 23 -2.38 -0.30 -18.19
C ASP A 23 -1.10 0.54 -18.19
N ASN A 24 -1.25 1.87 -18.26
CA ASN A 24 -0.11 2.78 -18.24
C ASN A 24 0.68 2.65 -16.92
N PRO A 25 1.98 2.25 -16.95
CA PRO A 25 2.76 2.00 -15.74
C PRO A 25 2.91 3.24 -14.85
N LEU A 26 3.01 4.45 -15.45
CA LEU A 26 3.15 5.69 -14.69
C LEU A 26 1.90 5.99 -13.87
N VAL A 27 0.72 5.76 -14.46
CA VAL A 27 -0.56 5.95 -13.77
C VAL A 27 -0.70 4.95 -12.62
N LEU A 28 -0.39 3.66 -12.88
CA LEU A 28 -0.41 2.62 -11.86
C LEU A 28 0.52 2.97 -10.69
N VAL A 29 1.77 3.34 -10.97
CA VAL A 29 2.77 3.69 -9.96
C VAL A 29 2.35 4.92 -9.15
N GLY A 30 1.91 5.99 -9.81
CA GLY A 30 1.46 7.21 -9.12
C GLY A 30 0.28 6.94 -8.19
N ALA A 31 -0.72 6.22 -8.68
CA ALA A 31 -1.87 5.78 -7.91
C ALA A 31 -1.47 4.81 -6.76
N GLY A 32 -0.53 3.91 -7.01
CA GLY A 32 0.01 2.97 -6.03
C GLY A 32 0.74 3.62 -4.87
N VAL A 33 1.52 4.67 -5.12
CA VAL A 33 2.16 5.45 -4.04
C VAL A 33 1.11 6.14 -3.17
N ILE A 34 0.06 6.71 -3.78
CA ILE A 34 -1.05 7.33 -3.06
C ILE A 34 -1.78 6.29 -2.20
N GLY A 35 -2.16 5.16 -2.82
CA GLY A 35 -2.84 4.05 -2.16
C GLY A 35 -2.03 3.46 -1.01
N ALA A 36 -0.70 3.36 -1.16
CA ALA A 36 0.18 2.83 -0.11
C ALA A 36 0.32 3.76 1.11
N LEU A 37 -0.09 5.03 1.01
CA LEU A 37 -0.10 5.94 2.15
C LEU A 37 -1.50 6.08 2.77
N LEU A 38 -2.55 5.77 2.03
CA LEU A 38 -3.95 5.98 2.42
C LEU A 38 -4.33 5.29 3.75
N PRO A 39 -4.00 4.00 4.01
CA PRO A 39 -4.38 3.31 5.26
C PRO A 39 -3.86 4.00 6.52
N ASP A 40 -2.72 4.68 6.43
CA ASP A 40 -2.05 5.32 7.55
C ASP A 40 -2.66 6.68 7.92
N ILE A 41 -3.80 7.07 7.32
CA ILE A 41 -4.58 8.24 7.74
C ILE A 41 -5.01 8.15 9.21
N CYS A 42 -5.16 6.94 9.75
CA CYS A 42 -5.47 6.69 11.16
C CYS A 42 -4.31 6.96 12.14
N HIS A 43 -3.11 7.34 11.68
CA HIS A 43 -1.95 7.53 12.56
C HIS A 43 -1.37 8.95 12.44
N GLY A 44 -1.52 9.76 13.48
CA GLY A 44 -1.03 11.15 13.49
C GLY A 44 0.50 11.29 13.32
N GLY A 45 1.27 10.22 13.56
CA GLY A 45 2.70 10.14 13.29
C GLY A 45 3.07 9.68 11.87
N SER A 46 2.10 9.38 11.01
CA SER A 46 2.34 8.99 9.61
C SER A 46 2.46 10.22 8.71
N LYS A 47 2.94 10.02 7.47
CA LYS A 47 3.05 11.11 6.49
C LYS A 47 1.70 11.77 6.20
N ILE A 48 0.65 10.97 6.01
CA ILE A 48 -0.69 11.46 5.68
C ILE A 48 -1.45 11.93 6.94
N GLY A 49 -1.29 11.25 8.07
CA GLY A 49 -1.96 11.61 9.32
C GLY A 49 -1.46 12.95 9.88
N ARG A 50 -0.17 13.29 9.66
CA ARG A 50 0.34 14.64 9.97
C ARG A 50 -0.27 15.74 9.10
N LYS A 51 -0.63 15.44 7.85
CA LYS A 51 -1.28 16.40 6.94
C LYS A 51 -2.76 16.59 7.27
N LEU A 52 -3.41 15.56 7.82
CA LEU A 52 -4.83 15.55 8.16
C LEU A 52 -5.06 15.22 9.65
N PRO A 53 -4.57 16.04 10.59
CA PRO A 53 -4.51 15.70 12.01
C PRO A 53 -5.89 15.52 12.66
N ILE A 54 -6.90 16.28 12.22
CA ILE A 54 -8.28 16.18 12.72
C ILE A 54 -8.86 14.81 12.35
N ILE A 55 -8.82 14.48 11.06
CA ILE A 55 -9.31 13.19 10.54
C ILE A 55 -8.56 12.05 11.20
N SER A 56 -7.24 12.17 11.33
CA SER A 56 -6.41 11.14 11.96
C SER A 56 -6.81 10.86 13.41
N LYS A 57 -7.05 11.91 14.21
CA LYS A 57 -7.52 11.76 15.59
C LYS A 57 -8.89 11.10 15.66
N ILE A 58 -9.84 11.52 14.83
CA ILE A 58 -11.20 10.96 14.80
C ILE A 58 -11.15 9.46 14.46
N VAL A 59 -10.49 9.11 13.35
CA VAL A 59 -10.40 7.71 12.89
C VAL A 59 -9.69 6.84 13.93
N ASN A 60 -8.60 7.33 14.52
CA ASN A 60 -7.89 6.59 15.56
C ASN A 60 -8.72 6.43 16.84
N SER A 61 -9.50 7.44 17.21
CA SER A 61 -10.35 7.37 18.41
C SER A 61 -11.51 6.39 18.24
N LEU A 62 -12.07 6.29 17.03
CA LEU A 62 -13.21 5.41 16.75
C LEU A 62 -12.78 3.96 16.52
N PHE A 63 -11.69 3.73 15.78
CA PHE A 63 -11.32 2.40 15.32
C PHE A 63 -9.96 1.91 15.85
N GLY A 64 -9.10 2.81 16.31
CA GLY A 64 -7.71 2.52 16.66
C GLY A 64 -6.80 2.32 15.45
N HIS A 65 -5.49 2.36 15.70
CA HIS A 65 -4.47 2.17 14.66
C HIS A 65 -4.34 0.70 14.23
N ARG A 66 -4.33 0.47 12.90
CA ARG A 66 -4.28 -0.85 12.22
C ARG A 66 -5.53 -1.71 12.38
N SER A 67 -6.67 -1.04 12.50
CA SER A 67 -7.99 -1.66 12.59
C SER A 67 -8.74 -1.46 11.26
N PHE A 68 -9.80 -0.64 11.25
CA PHE A 68 -10.66 -0.42 10.09
C PHE A 68 -9.88 -0.11 8.80
N THR A 69 -8.99 0.88 8.81
CA THR A 69 -8.22 1.31 7.62
C THR A 69 -7.26 0.26 7.05
N HIS A 70 -7.00 -0.82 7.78
CA HIS A 70 -6.08 -1.91 7.41
C HIS A 70 -6.83 -3.24 7.22
N SER A 71 -8.13 -3.18 6.98
CA SER A 71 -9.00 -4.34 6.80
C SER A 71 -9.36 -4.58 5.33
N LEU A 72 -9.76 -5.82 5.02
CA LEU A 72 -10.31 -6.16 3.71
C LEU A 72 -11.61 -5.38 3.41
N LEU A 73 -12.41 -5.12 4.45
CA LEU A 73 -13.61 -4.30 4.34
C LEU A 73 -13.27 -2.89 3.83
N PHE A 74 -12.26 -2.25 4.40
CA PHE A 74 -11.86 -0.91 3.96
C PHE A 74 -11.28 -0.91 2.54
N LEU A 75 -10.48 -1.92 2.17
CA LEU A 75 -10.04 -2.11 0.79
C LEU A 75 -11.23 -2.21 -0.17
N PHE A 76 -12.22 -3.03 0.18
CA PHE A 76 -13.42 -3.23 -0.63
C PHE A 76 -14.26 -1.94 -0.76
N LEU A 77 -14.49 -1.22 0.33
CA LEU A 77 -15.24 0.05 0.32
C LEU A 77 -14.54 1.11 -0.54
N ILE A 78 -13.22 1.25 -0.42
CA ILE A 78 -12.46 2.18 -1.27
C ILE A 78 -12.50 1.73 -2.74
N GLY A 79 -12.40 0.42 -3.00
CA GLY A 79 -12.52 -0.14 -4.35
C GLY A 79 -13.87 0.18 -4.99
N MET A 80 -14.97 -0.02 -4.27
CA MET A 80 -16.31 0.35 -4.74
C MET A 80 -16.43 1.86 -4.98
N LEU A 81 -15.99 2.69 -4.02
CA LEU A 81 -16.05 4.15 -4.15
C LEU A 81 -15.30 4.63 -5.41
N LEU A 82 -14.07 4.16 -5.59
CA LEU A 82 -13.26 4.54 -6.75
C LEU A 82 -13.87 4.02 -8.05
N HIS A 83 -14.38 2.78 -8.07
CA HIS A 83 -15.05 2.23 -9.25
C HIS A 83 -16.29 3.03 -9.64
N THR A 84 -17.04 3.57 -8.67
CA THR A 84 -18.24 4.38 -8.94
C THR A 84 -17.91 5.78 -9.46
N PHE A 85 -16.87 6.43 -8.93
CA PHE A 85 -16.63 7.86 -9.19
C PHE A 85 -15.41 8.16 -10.07
N ILE A 86 -14.48 7.21 -10.24
CA ILE A 86 -13.25 7.41 -11.02
C ILE A 86 -13.35 6.60 -12.32
N PRO A 87 -13.47 7.26 -13.49
CA PRO A 87 -13.64 6.56 -14.76
C PRO A 87 -12.35 5.85 -15.25
N TYR A 88 -11.21 6.15 -14.62
CA TYR A 88 -9.91 5.58 -14.98
C TYR A 88 -9.60 4.32 -14.14
N LYS A 89 -9.86 3.14 -14.72
CA LYS A 89 -9.67 1.85 -14.07
C LYS A 89 -8.24 1.65 -13.51
N SER A 90 -7.23 2.10 -14.24
CA SER A 90 -5.82 2.02 -13.82
C SER A 90 -5.53 2.79 -12.52
N VAL A 91 -6.22 3.91 -12.28
CA VAL A 91 -6.11 4.66 -11.01
C VAL A 91 -6.68 3.84 -9.85
N THR A 92 -7.87 3.25 -10.05
CA THR A 92 -8.50 2.38 -9.04
C THR A 92 -7.61 1.18 -8.72
N ILE A 93 -7.10 0.49 -9.74
CA ILE A 93 -6.19 -0.65 -9.57
C ILE A 93 -4.92 -0.22 -8.83
N GLY A 94 -4.28 0.86 -9.27
CA GLY A 94 -3.06 1.36 -8.62
C GLY A 94 -3.28 1.65 -7.14
N ILE A 95 -4.34 2.39 -6.78
CA ILE A 95 -4.67 2.66 -5.37
C ILE A 95 -4.86 1.36 -4.58
N LEU A 96 -5.62 0.41 -5.12
CA LEU A 96 -5.86 -0.87 -4.43
C LEU A 96 -4.59 -1.71 -4.27
N LEU A 97 -3.70 -1.75 -5.27
CA LEU A 97 -2.40 -2.40 -5.17
C LEU A 97 -1.52 -1.74 -4.09
N GLY A 98 -1.51 -0.41 -4.05
CA GLY A 98 -0.83 0.35 -3.01
C GLY A 98 -1.34 -0.01 -1.62
N MET A 99 -2.67 0.04 -1.41
CA MET A 99 -3.29 -0.28 -0.13
C MET A 99 -3.05 -1.74 0.27
N ALA A 100 -3.17 -2.68 -0.67
CA ALA A 100 -2.92 -4.09 -0.42
C ALA A 100 -1.47 -4.33 0.00
N SER A 101 -0.50 -3.72 -0.69
CA SER A 101 0.92 -3.79 -0.32
C SER A 101 1.17 -3.22 1.08
N HIS A 102 0.51 -2.12 1.45
CA HIS A 102 0.60 -1.53 2.78
C HIS A 102 0.15 -2.53 3.86
N VAL A 103 -1.04 -3.10 3.69
CA VAL A 103 -1.62 -4.08 4.62
C VAL A 103 -0.71 -5.30 4.75
N LEU A 104 -0.20 -5.82 3.64
CA LEU A 104 0.72 -6.96 3.63
C LEU A 104 2.03 -6.66 4.40
N LEU A 105 2.60 -5.47 4.20
CA LEU A 105 3.80 -5.03 4.93
C LEU A 105 3.53 -4.88 6.42
N ASP A 106 2.34 -4.41 6.81
CA ASP A 106 1.96 -4.30 8.23
C ASP A 106 1.64 -5.65 8.87
N MET A 107 1.15 -6.64 8.12
CA MET A 107 1.08 -8.05 8.57
C MET A 107 2.46 -8.62 8.89
N GLY A 108 3.52 -8.14 8.24
CA GLY A 108 4.91 -8.47 8.53
C GLY A 108 5.47 -7.84 9.82
N THR A 109 4.66 -7.13 10.59
CA THR A 109 5.09 -6.52 11.87
C THR A 109 4.57 -7.29 13.08
N LYS A 110 5.21 -7.12 14.26
CA LYS A 110 4.80 -7.81 15.50
C LYS A 110 3.33 -7.59 15.89
N LYS A 111 2.77 -6.40 15.60
CA LYS A 111 1.37 -6.05 15.92
C LYS A 111 0.36 -6.68 14.95
N GLY A 112 0.76 -6.92 13.70
CA GLY A 112 -0.14 -7.30 12.61
C GLY A 112 -1.21 -6.24 12.33
N VAL A 113 -2.31 -6.68 11.72
CA VAL A 113 -3.48 -5.86 11.35
C VAL A 113 -4.79 -6.57 11.69
N LYS A 114 -5.88 -5.84 11.93
CA LYS A 114 -7.23 -6.43 12.04
C LYS A 114 -7.83 -6.65 10.65
N LEU A 115 -7.28 -7.63 9.93
CA LEU A 115 -7.61 -7.88 8.53
C LEU A 115 -9.12 -8.11 8.30
N PHE A 116 -9.77 -8.80 9.26
CA PHE A 116 -11.19 -9.14 9.23
C PHE A 116 -12.05 -8.23 10.12
N PHE A 117 -11.63 -6.97 10.33
CA PHE A 117 -12.46 -5.97 11.03
C PHE A 117 -13.93 -6.02 10.52
N PRO A 118 -14.95 -5.99 11.41
CA PRO A 118 -14.90 -5.62 12.83
C PRO A 118 -14.43 -6.73 13.79
N VAL A 119 -14.15 -7.94 13.29
CA VAL A 119 -13.62 -9.02 14.14
C VAL A 119 -12.23 -8.63 14.65
N SER A 120 -12.04 -8.68 15.96
CA SER A 120 -10.84 -8.19 16.65
C SER A 120 -9.63 -9.14 16.58
N ILE A 121 -9.55 -10.00 15.56
CA ILE A 121 -8.42 -10.93 15.36
C ILE A 121 -7.27 -10.20 14.65
N SER A 122 -6.06 -10.27 15.23
CA SER A 122 -4.85 -9.78 14.59
C SER A 122 -4.27 -10.84 13.65
N VAL A 123 -4.17 -10.50 12.36
CA VAL A 123 -3.53 -11.33 11.35
C VAL A 123 -2.10 -10.84 11.11
N ARG A 124 -1.16 -11.78 11.01
CA ARG A 124 0.27 -11.53 10.83
C ARG A 124 0.91 -12.61 9.97
N LEU A 125 2.02 -12.27 9.33
CA LEU A 125 2.85 -13.24 8.60
C LEU A 125 3.60 -14.16 9.59
N PRO A 126 4.04 -15.36 9.16
CA PRO A 126 4.82 -16.27 10.00
C PRO A 126 6.11 -15.62 10.53
N LEU A 127 6.78 -14.84 9.67
CA LEU A 127 7.95 -14.05 10.01
C LEU A 127 7.56 -12.60 10.23
N THR A 128 7.94 -12.04 11.38
CA THR A 128 7.56 -10.69 11.78
C THR A 128 8.76 -9.89 12.28
N THR A 129 8.74 -8.58 12.02
CA THR A 129 9.77 -7.65 12.46
C THR A 129 9.24 -6.44 13.22
N LYS A 130 10.14 -5.69 13.87
CA LYS A 130 9.84 -4.38 14.49
C LYS A 130 9.99 -3.27 13.46
N THR A 131 9.16 -2.24 13.58
CA THR A 131 9.26 -1.06 12.72
C THR A 131 10.60 -0.34 12.93
N GLY A 132 11.28 0.03 11.85
CA GLY A 132 12.60 0.67 11.86
C GLY A 132 13.78 -0.28 12.14
N SER A 133 13.54 -1.59 12.22
CA SER A 133 14.59 -2.59 12.43
C SER A 133 15.51 -2.77 11.21
N LYS A 134 16.65 -3.45 11.41
CA LYS A 134 17.54 -3.86 10.31
C LYS A 134 16.82 -4.73 9.27
N VAL A 135 15.92 -5.62 9.72
CA VAL A 135 15.14 -6.49 8.83
C VAL A 135 14.19 -5.66 7.95
N GLU A 136 13.57 -4.61 8.50
CA GLU A 136 12.75 -3.71 7.67
C GLU A 136 13.60 -3.01 6.60
N LYS A 137 14.83 -2.59 6.93
CA LYS A 137 15.74 -2.00 5.95
C LYS A 137 16.09 -2.99 4.83
N ILE A 138 16.27 -4.27 5.15
CA ILE A 138 16.48 -5.32 4.14
C ILE A 138 15.24 -5.44 3.23
N VAL A 139 14.03 -5.48 3.81
CA VAL A 139 12.78 -5.51 3.03
C VAL A 139 12.68 -4.29 2.11
N PHE A 140 12.98 -3.09 2.63
CA PHE A 140 13.02 -1.87 1.84
C PHE A 140 14.01 -1.96 0.66
N THR A 141 15.22 -2.44 0.90
CA THR A 141 16.25 -2.61 -0.14
C THR A 141 15.79 -3.62 -1.20
N LEU A 142 15.24 -4.77 -0.80
CA LEU A 142 14.76 -5.79 -1.74
C LEU A 142 13.60 -5.27 -2.60
N LEU A 143 12.63 -4.58 -2.02
CA LEU A 143 11.55 -3.95 -2.77
C LEU A 143 12.07 -2.88 -3.74
N THR A 144 13.11 -2.13 -3.34
CA THR A 144 13.74 -1.14 -4.21
C THR A 144 14.42 -1.82 -5.40
N MET A 145 15.18 -2.89 -5.17
CA MET A 145 15.82 -3.67 -6.25
C MET A 145 14.78 -4.26 -7.21
N LEU A 146 13.69 -4.83 -6.69
CA LEU A 146 12.59 -5.34 -7.50
C LEU A 146 11.92 -4.23 -8.32
N SER A 147 11.75 -3.05 -7.75
CA SER A 147 11.18 -1.90 -8.45
C SER A 147 12.07 -1.47 -9.62
N VAL A 148 13.40 -1.43 -9.42
CA VAL A 148 14.36 -1.13 -10.50
C VAL A 148 14.29 -2.21 -11.59
N PHE A 149 14.28 -3.48 -11.19
CA PHE A 149 14.20 -4.60 -12.12
C PHE A 149 12.92 -4.56 -12.98
N PHE A 150 11.75 -4.42 -12.37
CA PHE A 150 10.49 -4.31 -13.13
C PHE A 150 10.42 -3.06 -14.01
N SER A 151 11.00 -1.95 -13.57
CA SER A 151 11.09 -0.74 -14.40
C SER A 151 11.96 -0.99 -15.63
N TYR A 152 13.10 -1.67 -15.46
CA TYR A 152 13.99 -2.04 -16.57
C TYR A 152 13.26 -2.91 -17.60
N GLU A 153 12.58 -3.97 -17.16
CA GLU A 153 11.80 -4.85 -18.06
C GLU A 153 10.77 -4.08 -18.87
N ILE A 154 10.01 -3.18 -18.23
CA ILE A 154 9.01 -2.34 -18.93
C ILE A 154 9.68 -1.43 -19.96
N ILE A 155 10.79 -0.79 -19.61
CA ILE A 155 11.50 0.11 -20.53
C ILE A 155 12.01 -0.67 -21.75
N VAL A 156 12.61 -1.84 -21.53
CA VAL A 156 13.10 -2.70 -22.62
C VAL A 156 11.95 -3.12 -23.53
N GLN A 157 10.81 -3.54 -22.97
CA GLN A 157 9.62 -3.90 -23.75
C GLN A 157 9.11 -2.73 -24.59
N LEU A 158 8.98 -1.54 -24.00
CA LEU A 158 8.53 -0.34 -24.70
C LEU A 158 9.47 0.06 -25.85
N LEU A 159 10.79 -0.08 -25.65
CA LEU A 159 11.77 0.20 -26.70
C LEU A 159 11.76 -0.85 -27.82
N ALA A 160 11.46 -2.12 -27.50
CA ALA A 160 11.39 -3.20 -28.49
C ALA A 160 10.13 -3.16 -29.36
N THR A 161 9.07 -2.48 -28.91
CA THR A 161 7.80 -2.33 -29.65
C THR A 161 7.75 -1.10 -30.57
N ASN A 162 8.81 -0.27 -30.59
CA ASN A 162 8.96 0.89 -31.48
C ASN A 162 10.01 0.62 -32.55
#